data_AF-A0A2E5KQF2-F1
#
_entry.id   AF-A0A2E5KQF2-F1
#
_cell.length_a   1.000
_cell.length_b   1.000
_cell.length_c   1.000
_cell.angle_alpha   90.00
_cell.angle_beta   90.00
_cell.angle_gamma   90.00
#
_symmetry.space_group_name_H-M   'P 1'
#
loop_
_entity.id
_entity.type
_entity.pdbx_description
1 polymer ?
#
loop_
_entity_poly.entity_id
_entity_poly.type
_entity_poly.pdbx_seq_one_letter_code
_entity_poly.pdbx_strand_id
1 'polypeptide(L)' 'MIGHHDEMEHCNPTAQRAVFERIAAPKELFEIDGGHFGPLWYPGELFDSSVQHQIGFLQSMLKL' A
#
# COMPACT_ATOMS: atom_id res chain seq x y z
N MET A 1 -0.65 -1.65 -0.09
CA MET A 1 -1.51 -0.46 -0.26
C MET A 1 -2.52 -0.77 -1.35
N ILE A 2 -3.74 -0.24 -1.29
CA ILE A 2 -4.77 -0.44 -2.31
C ILE A 2 -5.08 0.91 -2.96
N GLY A 3 -4.91 1.01 -4.28
CA GLY A 3 -5.35 2.17 -5.05
C GLY A 3 -6.82 2.09 -5.40
N HIS A 4 -7.58 3.17 -5.14
CA HIS A 4 -8.99 3.27 -5.52
C HIS A 4 -9.19 3.36 -7.04
N HIS A 5 -8.14 3.75 -7.76
CA HIS A 5 -8.12 3.89 -9.21
C HIS A 5 -7.12 2.95 -9.87
N ASP A 6 -6.75 1.84 -9.21
CA ASP A 6 -5.82 0.85 -9.77
C ASP A 6 -6.37 0.29 -11.09
N GLU A 7 -5.64 0.57 -12.18
CA GLU A 7 -6.03 0.26 -13.55
C GLU A 7 -5.78 -1.20 -13.92
N MET A 8 -5.10 -1.96 -13.06
CA MET A 8 -4.76 -3.36 -13.30
C MET A 8 -5.92 -4.26 -12.86
N GLU A 9 -6.50 -5.00 -13.81
CA GLU A 9 -7.71 -5.83 -13.64
C GLU A 9 -7.69 -6.74 -12.40
N HIS A 10 -6.55 -7.36 -12.12
CA HIS A 10 -6.37 -8.30 -11.01
C HIS A 10 -5.91 -7.63 -9.69
N CYS A 11 -5.68 -6.32 -9.70
CA CYS A 11 -5.34 -5.52 -8.53
C CYS A 11 -6.57 -4.75 -7.99
N ASN A 12 -7.79 -5.22 -8.25
CA ASN A 12 -8.97 -4.56 -7.70
C ASN A 12 -9.04 -4.68 -6.15
N PRO A 13 -9.71 -3.73 -5.45
CA PRO A 13 -9.79 -3.72 -4.00
C PRO A 13 -10.36 -5.01 -3.37
N THR A 14 -11.29 -5.69 -4.05
CA THR A 14 -11.90 -6.92 -3.53
C THR A 14 -10.87 -8.04 -3.44
N ALA A 15 -10.09 -8.26 -4.51
CA ALA A 15 -9.04 -9.26 -4.54
C ALA A 15 -7.92 -8.93 -3.53
N GLN A 16 -7.47 -7.68 -3.50
CA GLN A 16 -6.41 -7.24 -2.58
C GLN A 16 -6.81 -7.41 -1.10
N ARG A 17 -8.04 -7.02 -0.71
CA ARG A 17 -8.53 -7.23 0.66
C ARG A 17 -8.64 -8.72 1.00
N ALA A 18 -9.16 -9.54 0.08
CA ALA A 18 -9.26 -10.98 0.30
C ALA A 18 -7.89 -11.63 0.59
N VAL A 19 -6.83 -11.19 -0.11
CA VAL A 19 -5.46 -11.62 0.18
C VAL A 19 -4.98 -11.07 1.52
N PHE A 20 -5.17 -9.77 1.76
CA PHE A 20 -4.76 -9.13 3.01
C PHE A 20 -5.30 -9.86 4.24
N GLU A 21 -6.60 -10.18 4.26
CA GLU A 21 -7.25 -10.89 5.39
C GLU A 21 -6.63 -12.25 5.70
N ARG A 22 -6.07 -12.95 4.69
CA ARG A 22 -5.49 -14.29 4.85
C ARG A 22 -4.06 -14.29 5.37
N ILE A 23 -3.36 -13.15 5.37
CA ILE A 23 -1.99 -13.05 5.86
C ILE A 23 -1.97 -13.16 7.39
N ALA A 24 -1.37 -14.22 7.93
CA ALA A 24 -1.23 -14.45 9.38
C ALA A 24 0.12 -13.94 9.92
N ALA A 25 0.40 -12.67 9.66
CA ALA A 25 1.60 -11.96 10.11
C ALA A 25 1.25 -10.50 10.42
N PRO A 26 2.09 -9.76 11.17
CA PRO A 26 1.93 -8.32 11.33
C PRO A 26 1.83 -7.63 9.96
N LYS A 27 0.78 -6.83 9.80
CA LYS A 27 0.40 -6.22 8.52
C LYS A 27 -0.42 -4.95 8.78
N GLU A 28 -0.29 -3.98 7.90
CA GLU A 28 -1.11 -2.77 7.88
C GLU A 28 -1.72 -2.57 6.50
N LEU A 29 -2.96 -2.08 6.46
CA LEU A 29 -3.64 -1.73 5.22
C LEU A 29 -3.70 -0.21 5.10
N PHE A 30 -3.16 0.30 4.01
CA PHE A 30 -3.25 1.70 3.64
C PHE A 30 -3.90 1.83 2.26
N GLU A 31 -4.89 2.70 2.16
CA GLU A 31 -5.64 2.96 0.94
C GLU A 31 -5.26 4.32 0.38
N ILE A 32 -5.10 4.40 -0.94
CA ILE A 32 -4.67 5.60 -1.62
C ILE A 32 -5.66 5.99 -2.70
N ASP A 33 -5.83 7.30 -2.87
CA ASP A 33 -6.56 7.89 -3.97
C ASP A 33 -5.63 8.02 -5.18
N GLY A 34 -5.50 6.93 -5.96
CA GLY A 34 -4.57 6.87 -7.08
C GLY A 34 -4.55 5.51 -7.79
N GLY A 35 -3.84 5.49 -8.91
CA GLY A 35 -3.64 4.32 -9.76
C GLY A 35 -2.49 3.42 -9.32
N HIS A 36 -2.27 2.34 -10.08
CA HIS A 36 -1.34 1.27 -9.76
C HIS A 36 0.10 1.77 -9.48
N PHE A 37 0.56 2.72 -10.30
CA PHE A 37 1.92 3.22 -10.27
C PHE A 37 2.11 4.48 -9.43
N GLY A 38 1.03 5.06 -8.85
CA GLY A 38 1.11 6.29 -8.04
C GLY A 38 2.17 6.21 -6.91
N PRO A 39 2.19 5.12 -6.11
CA PRO A 39 3.22 4.90 -5.08
C PRO A 39 4.65 4.72 -5.58
N LEU A 40 4.85 4.47 -6.87
CA LEU A 40 6.15 4.12 -7.47
C LEU A 40 6.76 5.29 -8.26
N TRP A 41 5.98 6.33 -8.57
CA TRP A 41 6.41 7.40 -9.45
C TRP A 41 7.04 8.57 -8.68
N TYR A 42 8.36 8.68 -8.73
CA TYR A 42 9.10 9.82 -8.16
C TYR A 42 9.35 10.92 -9.21
N PRO A 43 9.24 12.21 -8.84
CA PRO A 43 8.74 12.73 -7.55
C PRO A 43 7.20 12.80 -7.52
N GLY A 44 6.61 12.69 -6.33
CA GLY A 44 5.16 12.86 -6.16
C GLY A 44 4.67 12.66 -4.72
N GLU A 45 3.58 13.33 -4.35
CA GLU A 45 3.00 13.25 -3.00
C GLU A 45 2.59 11.82 -2.62
N LEU A 46 2.00 11.07 -3.56
CA LEU A 46 1.66 9.66 -3.35
C LEU A 46 2.90 8.79 -3.14
N PHE A 47 3.97 9.05 -3.86
CA PHE A 47 5.26 8.35 -3.67
C PHE A 47 5.81 8.64 -2.27
N ASP A 48 5.93 9.92 -1.90
CA ASP A 48 6.48 10.33 -0.59
C ASP A 48 5.65 9.76 0.57
N SER A 49 4.33 9.90 0.50
CA SER A 49 3.42 9.33 1.51
C SER A 49 3.54 7.81 1.60
N SER A 50 3.65 7.11 0.47
CA SER A 50 3.80 5.65 0.43
C SER A 50 5.12 5.18 1.03
N VAL A 51 6.20 5.92 0.80
CA VAL A 51 7.52 5.65 1.38
C VAL A 51 7.48 5.86 2.90
N GLN A 52 6.89 6.95 3.38
CA GLN A 52 6.81 7.23 4.82
C GLN A 52 5.99 6.17 5.58
N HIS A 53 4.86 5.71 5.02
CA HIS A 53 4.09 4.63 5.64
C HIS A 53 4.89 3.32 5.74
N GLN A 54 5.64 2.97 4.69
CA GLN A 54 6.49 1.76 4.71
C GLN A 54 7.61 1.89 5.74
N ILE A 55 8.28 3.05 5.81
CA ILE A 55 9.32 3.30 6.82
C ILE A 55 8.73 3.19 8.23
N GLY A 56 7.60 3.84 8.49
CA GLY A 56 6.94 3.82 9.81
C GLY A 56 6.56 2.41 10.26
N PHE A 57 6.00 1.60 9.36
CA PHE A 57 5.69 0.20 9.66
C PHE A 57 6.95 -0.62 9.97
N LEU A 58 8.03 -0.45 9.18
CA LEU A 58 9.27 -1.18 9.44
C LEU A 58 9.93 -0.76 10.75
N GLN A 59 9.92 0.54 11.09
CA GLN A 59 10.43 1.03 12.37
C GLN A 59 9.64 0.45 13.55
N SER A 60 8.30 0.43 13.47
CA SER A 60 7.46 -0.14 14.53
C SER A 60 7.72 -1.64 14.74
N MET A 61 7.95 -2.38 13.65
CA MET A 61 8.27 -3.81 13.68
C MET A 61 9.67 -4.11 14.21
N LEU A 62 10.66 -3.26 13.87
CA LEU A 62 12.05 -3.44 14.26
C LEU A 62 12.40 -2.78 15.60
N LYS A 63 11.47 -2.02 16.20
CA LYS A 63 11.66 -1.21 17.41
C LYS A 63 12.82 -0.21 17.27
N LEU A 64 12.93 0.38 16.07
CA LEU A 64 13.89 1.44 15.74
C LEU A 64 13.34 2.82 16.09
#